data_AF-A0A534QLD2-F1
#
_entry.id   AF-A0A534QLD2-F1
#
_cell.length_a   1.000
_cell.length_b   1.000
_cell.length_c   1.000
_cell.angle_alpha   90.00
_cell.angle_beta   90.00
_cell.angle_gamma   90.00
#
_symmetry.space_group_name_H-M   'P 1'
#
loop_
_entity.id
_entity.type
_entity.pdbx_description
1 polymer ?
#
loop_
_entity_poly.entity_id
_entity_poly.type
_entity_poly.pdbx_seq_one_letter_code
_entity_poly.pdbx_strand_id
1 'polypeptide(L)'
;MLVLVLLILVALAFDFMNGFHDAANSIATIVSTRVLTPRAAVAWAAFFNFVAAFGFGVAVATTIGKGVVNPEVIDRPLIFAGLAAAFTWDWITWRWGLPTSSSHALIGAFAGAGVTKAGPGVLVWSGITRILVFIVVSPIVGLLVGGTLMFLMMHLLQRAHPAFVDRLFRRIQLLSAAAYSLGHGTNDAQKTMGVIAVLLFTSGYLGSTFYVPFWVILICHAAIGLGTLFGGWRIVHTMGMRLTPLQPVGGFCAETAGAIALFGSARFGIPVSTTHTITGAIIGVGSVRRLSAVRWGVARNVIWAWVLTIPCSAAIASLIYLPFKWA
;
A
#
# COMPACT_ATOMS: atom_id res chain seq x y z
N MET A 1 -7.18 -28.13 10.76
CA MET A 1 -6.56 -27.99 9.43
C MET A 1 -7.44 -27.22 8.44
N LEU A 2 -8.68 -27.65 8.16
CA LEU A 2 -9.57 -26.97 7.19
C LEU A 2 -9.74 -25.45 7.42
N VAL A 3 -10.05 -25.04 8.66
CA VAL A 3 -10.23 -23.61 9.01
C VAL A 3 -8.94 -22.80 8.79
N LEU A 4 -7.78 -23.38 9.07
CA LEU A 4 -6.50 -22.71 8.86
C LEU A 4 -6.24 -22.49 7.36
N VAL A 5 -6.47 -23.50 6.53
CA VAL A 5 -6.34 -23.38 5.07
C VAL A 5 -7.29 -22.31 4.53
N LEU A 6 -8.54 -22.29 5.00
CA LEU A 6 -9.51 -21.26 4.62
C LEU A 6 -9.02 -19.85 4.99
N LEU A 7 -8.49 -19.65 6.19
CA LEU A 7 -7.95 -18.35 6.62
C LEU A 7 -6.74 -17.92 5.79
N ILE A 8 -5.87 -18.85 5.42
CA ILE A 8 -4.76 -18.58 4.50
C ILE A 8 -5.30 -18.15 3.14
N LEU A 9 -6.33 -18.81 2.59
CA LEU A 9 -6.96 -18.41 1.34
C LEU A 9 -7.60 -17.02 1.42
N VAL A 10 -8.25 -16.68 2.53
CA VAL A 10 -8.81 -15.34 2.77
C VAL A 10 -7.69 -14.29 2.85
N ALA A 11 -6.57 -14.61 3.51
CA ALA A 11 -5.40 -13.73 3.58
C ALA A 11 -4.80 -13.50 2.19
N LEU A 12 -4.65 -14.56 1.38
CA LEU A 12 -4.18 -14.44 -0.01
C LEU A 12 -5.15 -13.69 -0.90
N ALA A 13 -6.47 -13.83 -0.69
CA ALA A 13 -7.47 -13.05 -1.40
C ALA A 13 -7.37 -11.55 -1.06
N PHE A 14 -7.13 -11.23 0.21
CA PHE A 14 -6.80 -9.87 0.63
C PHE A 14 -5.51 -9.36 -0.02
N ASP A 15 -4.46 -10.17 -0.06
CA ASP A 15 -3.17 -9.76 -0.66
C ASP A 15 -3.27 -9.54 -2.17
N PHE A 16 -4.03 -10.39 -2.86
CA PHE A 16 -4.41 -10.18 -4.25
C PHE A 16 -5.18 -8.87 -4.42
N MET A 17 -6.16 -8.61 -3.55
CA MET A 17 -6.95 -7.38 -3.60
C MET A 17 -6.08 -6.14 -3.34
N ASN A 18 -5.15 -6.23 -2.40
CA ASN A 18 -4.17 -5.18 -2.14
C ASN A 18 -3.33 -4.92 -3.41
N GLY A 19 -2.78 -5.96 -4.02
CA GLY A 19 -2.05 -5.84 -5.30
C GLY A 19 -2.88 -5.20 -6.40
N PHE A 20 -4.16 -5.56 -6.51
CA PHE A 20 -5.10 -5.00 -7.47
C PHE A 20 -5.44 -3.53 -7.21
N HIS A 21 -5.72 -3.20 -5.95
CA HIS A 21 -6.07 -1.85 -5.52
C HIS A 21 -4.87 -0.90 -5.67
N ASP A 22 -3.71 -1.32 -5.17
CA ASP A 22 -2.49 -0.53 -5.13
C ASP A 22 -1.65 -0.62 -6.41
N ALA A 23 -2.06 -1.41 -7.40
CA ALA A 23 -1.47 -1.38 -8.75
C ALA A 23 -1.34 0.06 -9.27
N ALA A 24 -2.33 0.90 -8.96
CA ALA A 24 -2.35 2.31 -9.31
C ALA A 24 -1.13 3.10 -8.81
N ASN A 25 -0.58 2.74 -7.64
CA ASN A 25 0.57 3.43 -7.08
C ASN A 25 1.83 3.25 -7.94
N SER A 26 1.99 2.08 -8.55
CA SER A 26 3.16 1.75 -9.37
C SER A 26 2.99 2.06 -10.86
N ILE A 27 1.75 2.08 -11.38
CA ILE A 27 1.50 2.22 -12.82
C ILE A 27 0.91 3.57 -13.24
N ALA A 28 0.28 4.33 -12.34
CA ALA A 28 -0.42 5.57 -12.73
C ALA A 28 0.50 6.61 -13.37
N THR A 29 1.69 6.80 -12.79
CA THR A 29 2.71 7.73 -13.29
C THR A 29 3.23 7.30 -14.66
N ILE A 30 3.68 6.05 -14.81
CA ILE A 30 4.31 5.56 -16.05
C ILE A 30 3.33 5.42 -17.23
N VAL A 31 2.05 5.15 -16.94
CA VAL A 31 0.98 5.14 -17.94
C VAL A 31 0.58 6.57 -18.32
N SER A 32 0.44 7.47 -17.34
CA SER A 32 0.07 8.88 -17.62
C SER A 32 1.14 9.62 -18.43
N THR A 33 2.43 9.33 -18.20
CA THR A 33 3.56 9.88 -18.97
C THR A 33 3.76 9.19 -20.32
N ARG A 34 2.99 8.13 -20.60
CA ARG A 34 3.05 7.31 -21.82
C ARG A 34 4.45 6.72 -22.06
N VAL A 35 5.15 6.37 -20.98
CA VAL A 35 6.43 5.64 -21.08
C VAL A 35 6.19 4.17 -21.39
N LEU A 36 5.17 3.58 -20.75
CA LEU A 36 4.70 2.23 -21.05
C LEU A 36 3.23 2.24 -21.48
N THR A 37 2.85 1.25 -22.28
CA THR A 37 1.43 0.95 -22.52
C THR A 37 0.81 0.37 -21.24
N PRO A 38 -0.52 0.48 -21.05
CA PRO A 38 -1.19 -0.06 -19.87
C PRO A 38 -0.84 -1.54 -19.58
N ARG A 39 -0.82 -2.40 -20.62
CA ARG A 39 -0.48 -3.83 -20.48
C ARG A 39 0.97 -4.05 -20.07
N ALA A 40 1.91 -3.29 -20.65
CA ALA A 40 3.32 -3.38 -20.29
C ALA A 40 3.57 -2.87 -18.86
N ALA A 41 2.85 -1.82 -18.44
CA ALA A 41 2.99 -1.24 -17.10
C ALA A 41 2.55 -2.22 -16.00
N VAL A 42 1.40 -2.91 -16.17
CA VAL A 42 0.96 -3.93 -15.20
C VAL A 42 1.90 -5.12 -15.14
N ALA A 43 2.43 -5.57 -16.29
CA ALA A 43 3.41 -6.65 -16.33
C ALA A 43 4.73 -6.26 -15.66
N TRP A 44 5.20 -5.04 -15.89
CA TRP A 44 6.40 -4.47 -15.27
C TRP A 44 6.25 -4.39 -13.75
N ALA A 45 5.15 -3.80 -13.27
CA ALA A 45 4.90 -3.67 -11.83
C ALA A 45 4.73 -5.03 -11.16
N ALA A 46 3.96 -5.95 -11.77
CA ALA A 46 3.77 -7.30 -11.23
C ALA A 46 5.08 -8.10 -11.13
N PHE A 47 5.95 -7.99 -12.14
CA PHE A 47 7.26 -8.63 -12.13
C PHE A 47 8.13 -8.15 -10.97
N PHE A 48 8.26 -6.83 -10.79
CA PHE A 48 9.05 -6.27 -9.70
C PHE A 48 8.41 -6.48 -8.31
N ASN A 49 7.09 -6.48 -8.22
CA ASN A 49 6.37 -6.88 -7.00
C ASN A 49 6.72 -8.31 -6.60
N PHE A 50 6.80 -9.25 -7.57
CA PHE A 50 7.19 -10.63 -7.30
C PHE A 50 8.68 -10.79 -6.97
N VAL A 51 9.57 -10.14 -7.73
CA VAL A 51 11.03 -10.20 -7.53
C VAL A 51 11.45 -9.69 -6.15
N ALA A 52 10.67 -8.80 -5.53
CA ALA A 52 10.90 -8.37 -4.15
C ALA A 52 10.96 -9.53 -3.14
N ALA A 53 10.51 -10.75 -3.48
CA ALA A 53 10.50 -11.91 -2.59
C ALA A 53 11.92 -12.38 -2.24
N PHE A 54 12.90 -12.06 -3.09
CA PHE A 54 14.25 -12.61 -3.02
C PHE A 54 15.28 -11.63 -2.44
N GLY A 55 14.94 -10.35 -2.29
CA GLY A 55 15.91 -9.29 -2.00
C GLY A 55 15.76 -8.59 -0.65
N PHE A 56 14.63 -8.77 0.04
CA PHE A 56 14.27 -7.92 1.18
C PHE A 56 13.84 -8.72 2.41
N GLY A 57 14.24 -8.26 3.60
CA GLY A 57 13.94 -8.92 4.88
C GLY A 57 12.49 -8.77 5.34
N VAL A 58 12.09 -9.51 6.37
CA VAL A 58 10.70 -9.63 6.86
C VAL A 58 10.33 -8.69 8.01
N ALA A 59 11.02 -7.55 8.12
CA ALA A 59 10.89 -6.63 9.25
C ALA A 59 9.44 -6.12 9.44
N VAL A 60 8.75 -5.75 8.36
CA VAL A 60 7.36 -5.29 8.42
C VAL A 60 6.45 -6.42 8.89
N ALA A 61 6.63 -7.64 8.38
CA ALA A 61 5.81 -8.80 8.76
C ALA A 61 5.87 -9.09 10.27
N THR A 62 7.02 -8.85 10.92
CA THR A 62 7.16 -9.04 12.37
C THR A 62 6.46 -7.98 13.22
N THR A 63 6.10 -6.84 12.63
CA THR A 63 5.40 -5.74 13.32
C THR A 63 3.88 -5.79 13.13
N ILE A 64 3.41 -6.51 12.11
CA ILE A 64 1.99 -6.65 11.80
C ILE A 64 1.32 -7.59 12.80
N GLY A 65 0.17 -7.18 13.34
CA GLY A 65 -0.60 -7.92 14.34
C GLY A 65 -0.29 -7.55 15.79
N LYS A 66 0.95 -7.21 16.15
CA LYS A 66 1.32 -6.85 17.54
C LYS A 66 1.01 -5.41 17.94
N GLY A 67 0.83 -4.51 16.95
CA GLY A 67 0.74 -3.07 17.19
C GLY A 67 -0.67 -2.48 17.25
N VAL A 68 -1.73 -3.26 16.98
CA VAL A 68 -3.09 -2.70 16.85
C VAL A 68 -4.03 -3.23 17.92
N VAL A 69 -3.99 -4.54 18.15
CA VAL A 69 -4.86 -5.25 19.11
C VAL A 69 -3.97 -6.16 19.96
N ASN A 70 -4.31 -6.33 21.25
CA ASN A 70 -3.59 -7.27 22.12
C ASN A 70 -3.54 -8.67 21.48
N PRO A 71 -2.35 -9.28 21.30
CA PRO A 71 -2.20 -10.61 20.72
C PRO A 71 -3.05 -11.70 21.38
N GLU A 72 -3.36 -11.57 22.67
CA GLU A 72 -4.15 -12.57 23.42
C GLU A 72 -5.58 -12.74 22.91
N VAL A 73 -6.15 -11.71 22.30
CA VAL A 73 -7.51 -11.80 21.74
C VAL A 73 -7.52 -12.22 20.27
N ILE A 74 -6.35 -12.34 19.64
CA ILE A 74 -6.26 -12.67 18.21
C ILE A 74 -6.57 -14.16 18.05
N ASP A 75 -7.75 -14.45 17.50
CA ASP A 75 -8.19 -15.78 17.16
C ASP A 75 -8.67 -15.88 15.71
N ARG A 76 -9.12 -17.08 15.34
CA ARG A 76 -9.57 -17.40 13.98
C ARG A 76 -10.73 -16.51 13.51
N PRO A 77 -11.84 -16.33 14.27
CA PRO A 77 -12.91 -15.39 13.91
C PRO A 77 -12.44 -13.94 13.74
N LEU A 78 -11.58 -13.43 14.64
CA LEU A 78 -11.10 -12.06 14.56
C LEU A 78 -10.26 -11.83 13.30
N ILE A 79 -9.38 -12.78 12.97
CA ILE A 79 -8.57 -12.71 11.75
C ILE A 79 -9.44 -12.78 10.50
N PHE A 80 -10.43 -13.67 10.47
CA PHE A 80 -11.39 -13.75 9.37
C PHE A 80 -12.14 -12.41 9.18
N ALA A 81 -12.72 -11.87 10.25
CA ALA A 81 -13.46 -10.61 10.19
C ALA A 81 -12.58 -9.44 9.77
N GLY A 82 -11.35 -9.36 10.29
CA GLY A 82 -10.37 -8.33 9.92
C GLY A 82 -10.01 -8.36 8.44
N LEU A 83 -9.63 -9.53 7.92
CA LEU A 83 -9.25 -9.68 6.50
C LEU A 83 -10.43 -9.47 5.55
N ALA A 84 -11.60 -10.05 5.86
CA ALA A 84 -12.80 -9.93 5.04
C ALA A 84 -13.30 -8.47 4.97
N ALA A 85 -13.24 -7.74 6.09
CA ALA A 85 -13.62 -6.33 6.12
C ALA A 85 -12.63 -5.44 5.37
N ALA A 86 -11.33 -5.68 5.53
CA ALA A 86 -10.30 -4.94 4.79
C ALA A 86 -10.44 -5.17 3.27
N PHE A 87 -10.62 -6.43 2.84
CA PHE A 87 -10.90 -6.77 1.45
C PHE A 87 -12.15 -6.05 0.92
N THR A 88 -13.24 -6.08 1.72
CA THR A 88 -14.52 -5.45 1.34
C THR A 88 -14.37 -3.95 1.18
N TRP A 89 -13.65 -3.29 2.10
CA TRP A 89 -13.41 -1.86 2.02
C TRP A 89 -12.58 -1.49 0.78
N ASP A 90 -11.49 -2.21 0.51
CA ASP A 90 -10.66 -2.00 -0.68
C ASP A 90 -11.47 -2.20 -1.98
N TRP A 91 -12.44 -3.11 -1.97
CA TRP A 91 -13.35 -3.29 -3.11
C TRP A 91 -14.29 -2.11 -3.30
N ILE A 92 -14.87 -1.60 -2.22
CA ILE A 92 -15.75 -0.42 -2.24
C ILE A 92 -14.99 0.80 -2.76
N THR A 93 -13.80 1.07 -2.22
CA THR A 93 -13.00 2.25 -2.59
C THR A 93 -12.52 2.15 -4.04
N TRP A 94 -12.10 0.96 -4.49
CA TRP A 94 -11.82 0.72 -5.90
C TRP A 94 -13.04 0.96 -6.79
N ARG A 95 -14.23 0.50 -6.39
CA ARG A 95 -15.47 0.67 -7.16
C ARG A 95 -15.81 2.14 -7.38
N TRP A 96 -15.46 3.00 -6.43
CA TRP A 96 -15.59 4.46 -6.51
C TRP A 96 -14.34 5.17 -7.06
N GLY A 97 -13.26 4.45 -7.35
CA GLY A 97 -12.01 5.01 -7.85
C GLY A 97 -11.30 5.92 -6.85
N LEU A 98 -11.48 5.66 -5.55
CA LEU A 98 -10.87 6.38 -4.45
C LEU A 98 -9.53 5.72 -4.07
N PRO A 99 -8.38 6.38 -4.27
CA PRO A 99 -7.10 5.86 -3.82
C PRO A 99 -7.05 5.88 -2.29
N THR A 100 -7.22 4.72 -1.68
CA THR A 100 -7.10 4.50 -0.23
C THR A 100 -5.92 3.59 0.11
N SER A 101 -5.70 3.30 1.39
CA SER A 101 -4.60 2.44 1.81
C SER A 101 -5.13 1.14 2.41
N SER A 102 -4.80 0.01 1.77
CA SER A 102 -5.11 -1.33 2.28
C SER A 102 -4.50 -1.57 3.67
N SER A 103 -3.41 -0.89 4.02
CA SER A 103 -2.82 -0.95 5.36
C SER A 103 -3.75 -0.36 6.41
N HIS A 104 -4.30 0.83 6.17
CA HIS A 104 -5.23 1.47 7.08
C HIS A 104 -6.57 0.73 7.13
N ALA A 105 -7.00 0.15 6.00
CA ALA A 105 -8.17 -0.71 5.94
C ALA A 105 -7.99 -1.92 6.87
N LEU A 106 -6.84 -2.62 6.76
CA LEU A 106 -6.49 -3.77 7.59
C LEU A 106 -6.41 -3.41 9.08
N ILE A 107 -5.73 -2.32 9.42
CA ILE A 107 -5.60 -1.82 10.79
C ILE A 107 -6.96 -1.48 11.39
N GLY A 108 -7.78 -0.70 10.67
CA GLY A 108 -9.12 -0.33 11.13
C GLY A 108 -10.00 -1.56 11.31
N ALA A 109 -9.92 -2.53 10.39
CA ALA A 109 -10.67 -3.76 10.48
C ALA A 109 -10.28 -4.61 11.70
N PHE A 110 -8.99 -4.80 11.96
CA PHE A 110 -8.53 -5.48 13.17
C PHE A 110 -8.95 -4.74 14.44
N ALA A 111 -8.83 -3.42 14.49
CA ALA A 111 -9.28 -2.61 15.61
C ALA A 111 -10.80 -2.78 15.86
N GLY A 112 -11.63 -2.70 14.82
CA GLY A 112 -13.08 -2.87 14.93
C GLY A 112 -13.50 -4.27 15.39
N ALA A 113 -12.91 -5.32 14.81
CA ALA A 113 -13.14 -6.69 15.25
C ALA A 113 -12.70 -6.92 16.70
N GLY A 114 -11.52 -6.40 17.08
CA GLY A 114 -11.00 -6.46 18.44
C GLY A 114 -11.91 -5.78 19.46
N VAL A 115 -12.34 -4.55 19.17
CA VAL A 115 -13.28 -3.81 20.05
C VAL A 115 -14.61 -4.55 20.17
N THR A 116 -15.13 -5.11 19.09
CA THR A 116 -16.38 -5.89 19.12
C THR A 116 -16.25 -7.13 19.99
N LYS A 117 -15.10 -7.82 19.90
CA LYS A 117 -14.78 -9.03 20.67
C LYS A 117 -14.61 -8.75 22.16
N ALA A 118 -13.68 -7.86 22.52
CA ALA A 118 -13.14 -7.73 23.88
C ALA A 118 -13.30 -6.32 24.48
N GLY A 119 -13.97 -5.41 23.77
CA GLY A 119 -14.15 -4.03 24.19
C GLY A 119 -12.96 -3.11 23.88
N PRO A 120 -13.06 -1.80 24.17
CA PRO A 120 -12.04 -0.81 23.80
C PRO A 120 -10.66 -1.01 24.43
N GLY A 121 -10.59 -1.69 25.58
CA GLY A 121 -9.34 -1.91 26.34
C GLY A 121 -8.32 -2.79 25.61
N VAL A 122 -8.72 -3.46 24.53
CA VAL A 122 -7.86 -4.34 23.75
C VAL A 122 -6.95 -3.62 22.74
N LEU A 123 -7.22 -2.33 22.51
CA LEU A 123 -6.50 -1.52 21.55
C LEU A 123 -5.10 -1.15 22.06
N VAL A 124 -4.09 -1.39 21.22
CA VAL A 124 -2.70 -1.05 21.52
C VAL A 124 -2.44 0.39 21.06
N TRP A 125 -2.69 1.34 21.94
CA TRP A 125 -2.59 2.78 21.62
C TRP A 125 -1.22 3.21 21.11
N SER A 126 -0.14 2.58 21.56
CA SER A 126 1.22 2.90 21.11
C SER A 126 1.45 2.62 19.62
N GLY A 127 0.87 1.53 19.08
CA GLY A 127 0.98 1.25 17.65
C GLY A 127 -0.07 1.98 16.83
N ILE A 128 -1.30 2.15 17.34
CA ILE A 128 -2.34 2.97 16.69
C ILE A 128 -1.88 4.42 16.52
N THR A 129 -1.32 5.04 17.56
CA THR A 129 -0.79 6.41 17.46
C THR A 129 0.34 6.52 16.44
N ARG A 130 1.25 5.53 16.39
CA ARG A 130 2.29 5.49 15.35
C ARG A 130 1.66 5.48 13.95
N ILE A 131 0.65 4.64 13.72
CA ILE A 131 -0.06 4.57 12.44
C ILE A 131 -0.74 5.91 12.09
N LEU A 132 -1.45 6.51 13.05
CA LEU A 132 -2.13 7.80 12.87
C LEU A 132 -1.14 8.92 12.54
N VAL A 133 0.04 8.92 13.14
CA VAL A 133 1.12 9.86 12.80
C VAL A 133 1.59 9.63 11.35
N PHE A 134 1.82 8.37 10.95
CA PHE A 134 2.29 8.06 9.59
C PHE A 134 1.23 8.28 8.50
N ILE A 135 -0.06 8.38 8.83
CA ILE A 135 -1.10 8.84 7.90
C ILE A 135 -0.80 10.25 7.41
N VAL A 136 -0.32 11.14 8.29
CA VAL A 136 -0.02 12.54 7.99
C VAL A 136 1.42 12.71 7.53
N VAL A 137 2.37 12.01 8.15
CA VAL A 137 3.80 12.13 7.82
C VAL A 137 4.11 11.58 6.43
N SER A 138 3.53 10.44 6.04
CA SER A 138 3.86 9.81 4.75
C SER A 138 3.53 10.65 3.50
N PRO A 139 2.36 11.31 3.37
CA PRO A 139 2.11 12.19 2.24
C PRO A 139 2.96 13.46 2.29
N ILE A 140 3.30 13.97 3.48
CA ILE A 140 4.19 15.14 3.63
C ILE A 140 5.61 14.79 3.16
N VAL A 141 6.15 13.64 3.60
CA VAL A 141 7.46 13.16 3.13
C VAL A 141 7.45 12.97 1.63
N GLY A 142 6.41 12.34 1.08
CA GLY A 142 6.23 12.23 -0.37
C GLY A 142 6.26 13.58 -1.06
N LEU A 143 5.46 14.54 -0.58
CA LEU A 143 5.36 15.89 -1.13
C LEU A 143 6.70 16.63 -1.10
N LEU A 144 7.41 16.58 0.03
CA LEU A 144 8.69 17.26 0.19
C LEU A 144 9.76 16.61 -0.68
N VAL A 145 9.94 15.29 -0.63
CA VAL A 145 10.97 14.60 -1.41
C VAL A 145 10.68 14.72 -2.92
N GLY A 146 9.43 14.49 -3.34
CA GLY A 146 9.02 14.62 -4.74
C GLY A 146 9.16 16.06 -5.25
N GLY A 147 8.77 17.04 -4.44
CA GLY A 147 8.95 18.46 -4.73
C GLY A 147 10.42 18.85 -4.85
N THR A 148 11.27 18.46 -3.88
CA THR A 148 12.71 18.72 -3.91
C THR A 148 13.36 18.09 -5.14
N LEU A 149 13.06 16.83 -5.47
CA LEU A 149 13.59 16.18 -6.68
C LEU A 149 13.16 16.93 -7.94
N MET A 150 11.89 17.31 -8.05
CA MET A 150 11.40 18.07 -9.20
C MET A 150 12.07 19.43 -9.31
N PHE A 151 12.22 20.15 -8.19
CA PHE A 151 12.91 21.44 -8.13
C PHE A 151 14.37 21.29 -8.61
N LEU A 152 15.10 20.31 -8.09
CA LEU A 152 16.48 20.03 -8.51
C LEU A 152 16.56 19.70 -10.00
N MET A 153 15.68 18.86 -10.52
CA MET A 153 15.67 18.51 -11.94
C MET A 153 15.38 19.74 -12.83
N MET A 154 14.46 20.61 -12.42
CA MET A 154 14.19 21.86 -13.15
C MET A 154 15.42 22.77 -13.20
N HIS A 155 16.18 22.88 -12.10
CA HIS A 155 17.38 23.72 -12.05
C HIS A 155 18.56 23.13 -12.84
N LEU A 156 18.78 21.82 -12.73
CA LEU A 156 19.87 21.12 -13.42
C LEU A 156 19.65 21.06 -14.94
N LEU A 157 18.39 20.94 -15.37
CA LEU A 157 18.03 20.74 -16.77
C LEU A 157 17.50 22.01 -17.45
N GLN A 158 17.57 23.17 -16.79
CA GLN A 158 17.03 24.44 -17.31
C GLN A 158 17.60 24.84 -18.68
N ARG A 159 18.84 24.43 -18.99
CA ARG A 159 19.51 24.70 -20.28
C ARG A 159 19.43 23.53 -21.27
N ALA A 160 18.88 22.39 -20.85
CA ALA A 160 18.82 21.20 -21.68
C ALA A 160 17.67 21.30 -22.70
N HIS A 161 17.89 20.80 -23.91
CA HIS A 161 16.85 20.81 -24.93
C HIS A 161 15.66 19.91 -24.51
N PRO A 162 14.39 20.36 -24.63
CA PRO A 162 13.23 19.60 -24.15
C PRO A 162 13.13 18.17 -24.70
N ALA A 163 13.51 17.96 -25.97
CA ALA A 163 13.49 16.62 -26.59
C ALA A 163 14.54 15.66 -25.99
N PHE A 164 15.69 16.20 -25.54
CA PHE A 164 16.69 15.39 -24.83
C PHE A 164 16.18 14.97 -23.46
N VAL A 165 15.59 15.92 -22.71
CA VAL A 165 15.00 15.66 -21.39
C VAL A 165 13.91 14.59 -21.51
N ASP A 166 12.96 14.74 -22.43
CA ASP A 166 11.91 13.73 -22.63
C ASP A 166 12.50 12.35 -22.93
N ARG A 167 13.45 12.25 -23.88
CA ARG A 167 14.09 10.98 -24.25
C ARG A 167 14.84 10.32 -23.09
N LEU A 168 15.56 11.10 -22.28
CA LEU A 168 16.30 10.60 -21.12
C LEU A 168 15.33 10.10 -20.05
N PHE A 169 14.36 10.92 -19.66
CA PHE A 169 13.44 10.58 -18.57
C PHE A 169 12.48 9.46 -18.92
N ARG A 170 12.13 9.26 -20.19
CA ARG A 170 11.42 8.03 -20.62
C ARG A 170 12.19 6.75 -20.30
N ARG A 171 13.53 6.77 -20.35
CA ARG A 171 14.37 5.61 -20.03
C ARG A 171 14.57 5.44 -18.53
N ILE A 172 14.95 6.51 -17.83
CA ILE A 172 15.22 6.42 -16.39
C ILE A 172 13.94 6.29 -15.56
N GLN A 173 12.77 6.70 -16.08
CA GLN A 173 11.49 6.44 -15.42
C GLN A 173 11.20 4.93 -15.31
N LEU A 174 11.70 4.10 -16.23
CA LEU A 174 11.56 2.64 -16.09
C LEU A 174 12.26 2.13 -14.83
N LEU A 175 13.42 2.70 -14.50
CA LEU A 175 14.19 2.35 -13.30
C LEU A 175 13.48 2.83 -12.03
N SER A 176 12.94 4.05 -12.01
CA SER A 176 12.18 4.53 -10.85
C SER A 176 10.88 3.75 -10.64
N ALA A 177 10.17 3.40 -11.71
CA ALA A 177 8.96 2.57 -11.62
C ALA A 177 9.27 1.14 -11.13
N ALA A 178 10.39 0.56 -11.58
CA ALA A 178 10.88 -0.72 -11.06
C ALA A 178 11.23 -0.63 -9.57
N ALA A 179 11.98 0.40 -9.16
CA ALA A 179 12.35 0.63 -7.77
C ALA A 179 11.12 0.84 -6.87
N TYR A 180 10.14 1.61 -7.33
CA TYR A 180 8.88 1.81 -6.60
C TYR A 180 8.12 0.50 -6.45
N SER A 181 7.99 -0.29 -7.53
CA SER A 181 7.32 -1.60 -7.48
C SER A 181 8.04 -2.58 -6.55
N LEU A 182 9.37 -2.65 -6.58
CA LEU A 182 10.14 -3.43 -5.61
C LEU A 182 9.85 -2.99 -4.16
N GLY A 183 9.80 -1.68 -3.91
CA GLY A 183 9.45 -1.12 -2.61
C GLY A 183 8.02 -1.46 -2.19
N HIS A 184 7.07 -1.43 -3.13
CA HIS A 184 5.68 -1.81 -2.91
C HIS A 184 5.56 -3.28 -2.52
N GLY A 185 6.10 -4.21 -3.33
CA GLY A 185 6.11 -5.64 -2.99
C GLY A 185 6.81 -5.94 -1.65
N THR A 186 7.88 -5.21 -1.34
CA THR A 186 8.58 -5.33 -0.06
C THR A 186 7.72 -4.89 1.13
N ASN A 187 6.97 -3.80 1.00
CA ASN A 187 6.18 -3.27 2.12
C ASN A 187 4.85 -4.02 2.29
N ASP A 188 4.16 -4.29 1.18
CA ASP A 188 2.75 -4.67 1.20
C ASP A 188 2.51 -6.15 1.36
N ALA A 189 3.27 -7.00 0.65
CA ALA A 189 3.12 -8.45 0.80
C ALA A 189 3.46 -8.90 2.22
N GLN A 190 4.37 -8.20 2.90
CA GLN A 190 4.73 -8.49 4.30
C GLN A 190 3.55 -8.34 5.27
N LYS A 191 2.52 -7.57 4.94
CA LYS A 191 1.33 -7.39 5.78
C LYS A 191 0.56 -8.71 5.87
N THR A 192 0.32 -9.33 4.72
CA THR A 192 -0.33 -10.64 4.63
C THR A 192 0.58 -11.74 5.18
N MET A 193 1.88 -11.69 4.89
CA MET A 193 2.84 -12.64 5.48
C MET A 193 2.80 -12.63 7.01
N GLY A 194 2.72 -11.44 7.62
CA GLY A 194 2.63 -11.31 9.07
C GLY A 194 1.37 -11.98 9.64
N VAL A 195 0.21 -11.77 9.00
CA VAL A 195 -1.05 -12.41 9.41
C VAL A 195 -0.98 -13.93 9.26
N ILE A 196 -0.47 -14.45 8.13
CA ILE A 196 -0.30 -15.88 7.91
C ILE A 196 0.72 -16.48 8.90
N ALA A 197 1.83 -15.81 9.15
CA ALA A 197 2.84 -16.27 10.10
C ALA A 197 2.28 -16.34 11.53
N VAL A 198 1.48 -15.34 11.96
CA VAL A 198 0.78 -15.37 13.26
C VAL A 198 -0.22 -16.52 13.32
N LEU A 199 -0.98 -16.77 12.25
CA LEU A 199 -1.91 -17.92 12.18
C LEU A 199 -1.20 -19.26 12.33
N LEU A 200 -0.08 -19.44 11.64
CA LEU A 200 0.72 -20.67 11.69
C LEU A 200 1.36 -20.85 13.07
N PHE A 201 1.87 -19.76 13.66
CA PHE A 201 2.49 -19.75 14.99
C PHE A 201 1.49 -20.13 16.08
N THR A 202 0.36 -19.42 16.14
CA THR A 202 -0.69 -19.64 17.16
C THR A 202 -1.39 -20.99 16.99
N SER A 203 -1.37 -21.57 15.79
CA SER A 203 -1.93 -22.90 15.53
C SER A 203 -0.94 -24.05 15.78
N GLY A 204 0.29 -23.76 16.25
CA GLY A 204 1.31 -24.76 16.56
C GLY A 204 2.00 -25.40 15.34
N TYR A 205 1.86 -24.81 14.15
CA TYR A 205 2.51 -25.28 12.91
C TYR A 205 3.88 -24.65 12.68
N LEU A 206 4.25 -23.63 13.46
CA LEU A 206 5.62 -23.15 13.56
C LEU A 206 6.25 -23.70 14.85
N GLY A 207 7.57 -23.83 14.87
CA GLY A 207 8.32 -24.22 16.06
C GLY A 207 8.23 -23.19 17.20
N SER A 208 9.09 -23.34 18.21
CA SER A 208 9.11 -22.46 19.40
C SER A 208 9.48 -21.00 19.11
N THR A 209 10.08 -20.71 17.95
CA THR A 209 10.50 -19.38 17.52
C THR A 209 9.61 -18.84 16.41
N PHE A 210 9.17 -17.59 16.53
CA PHE A 210 8.41 -16.92 15.47
C PHE A 210 9.30 -16.57 14.27
N TYR A 211 8.96 -17.08 13.09
CA TYR A 211 9.59 -16.72 11.82
C TYR A 211 8.55 -16.75 10.69
N VAL A 212 8.87 -16.12 9.56
CA VAL A 212 8.05 -16.16 8.34
C VAL A 212 8.63 -17.23 7.40
N PRO A 213 7.92 -18.32 7.11
CA PRO A 213 8.41 -19.35 6.20
C PRO A 213 8.59 -18.84 4.78
N PHE A 214 9.61 -19.33 4.07
CA PHE A 214 9.89 -18.91 2.69
C PHE A 214 8.72 -19.16 1.72
N TRP A 215 7.98 -20.25 1.90
CA TRP A 215 6.80 -20.50 1.09
C TRP A 215 5.71 -19.44 1.28
N VAL A 216 5.54 -18.89 2.50
CA VAL A 216 4.62 -17.78 2.78
C VAL A 216 5.08 -16.52 2.05
N ILE A 217 6.39 -16.26 2.03
CA ILE A 217 6.97 -15.14 1.29
C ILE A 217 6.62 -15.26 -0.20
N LEU A 218 6.87 -16.43 -0.79
CA LEU A 218 6.68 -16.66 -2.21
C LEU A 218 5.21 -16.53 -2.64
N ILE A 219 4.26 -17.10 -1.86
CA ILE A 219 2.84 -17.05 -2.22
C ILE A 219 2.22 -15.66 -2.02
N CYS A 220 2.66 -14.87 -1.03
CA CYS A 220 2.17 -13.51 -0.84
C CYS A 220 2.67 -12.61 -1.98
N HIS A 221 3.96 -12.69 -2.32
CA HIS A 221 4.50 -11.99 -3.48
C HIS A 221 3.86 -12.42 -4.81
N ALA A 222 3.50 -13.70 -4.95
CA ALA A 222 2.72 -14.16 -6.10
C ALA A 222 1.30 -13.57 -6.08
N ALA A 223 0.61 -13.56 -4.94
CA ALA A 223 -0.75 -13.02 -4.81
C ALA A 223 -0.80 -11.52 -5.12
N ILE A 224 0.08 -10.71 -4.53
CA ILE A 224 0.14 -9.27 -4.79
C ILE A 224 0.53 -8.99 -6.25
N GLY A 225 1.46 -9.75 -6.83
CA GLY A 225 1.87 -9.65 -8.23
C GLY A 225 0.73 -9.98 -9.18
N LEU A 226 -0.01 -11.06 -8.91
CA LEU A 226 -1.20 -11.44 -9.67
C LEU A 226 -2.30 -10.38 -9.56
N GLY A 227 -2.55 -9.82 -8.37
CA GLY A 227 -3.47 -8.69 -8.19
C GLY A 227 -3.07 -7.48 -9.05
N THR A 228 -1.78 -7.18 -9.06
CA THR A 228 -1.21 -6.05 -9.83
C THR A 228 -1.47 -6.20 -11.34
N LEU A 229 -1.45 -7.41 -11.89
CA LEU A 229 -1.75 -7.68 -13.31
C LEU A 229 -3.17 -7.28 -13.71
N PHE A 230 -4.13 -7.26 -12.78
CA PHE A 230 -5.51 -6.85 -13.04
C PHE A 230 -5.68 -5.32 -13.09
N GLY A 231 -4.67 -4.57 -12.62
CA GLY A 231 -4.42 -3.18 -13.03
C GLY A 231 -5.26 -2.07 -12.39
N GLY A 232 -6.21 -2.34 -11.48
CA GLY A 232 -6.81 -1.30 -10.63
C GLY A 232 -7.36 -0.05 -11.34
N TRP A 233 -7.81 -0.18 -12.60
CA TRP A 233 -7.88 0.94 -13.57
C TRP A 233 -8.68 2.17 -13.13
N ARG A 234 -9.70 2.00 -12.28
CA ARG A 234 -10.48 3.12 -11.75
C ARG A 234 -9.63 4.05 -10.89
N ILE A 235 -8.75 3.48 -10.07
CA ILE A 235 -7.83 4.24 -9.20
C ILE A 235 -6.69 4.81 -10.04
N VAL A 236 -6.14 4.03 -10.98
CA VAL A 236 -5.13 4.52 -11.95
C VAL A 236 -5.59 5.79 -12.64
N HIS A 237 -6.84 5.81 -13.09
CA HIS A 237 -7.43 6.97 -13.74
C HIS A 237 -7.50 8.18 -12.79
N THR A 238 -7.88 7.99 -11.53
CA THR A 238 -7.90 9.07 -10.53
C THR A 238 -6.50 9.61 -10.25
N MET A 239 -5.52 8.73 -10.02
CA MET A 239 -4.17 9.13 -9.63
C MET A 239 -3.37 9.72 -10.79
N GLY A 240 -3.40 9.07 -11.96
CA GLY A 240 -2.57 9.44 -13.11
C GLY A 240 -3.15 10.54 -13.98
N MET A 241 -4.49 10.65 -14.07
CA MET A 241 -5.14 11.57 -15.01
C MET A 241 -5.88 12.73 -14.33
N ARG A 242 -6.36 12.54 -13.10
CA ARG A 242 -7.20 13.55 -12.42
C ARG A 242 -6.47 14.38 -11.36
N LEU A 243 -5.37 13.92 -10.77
CA LEU A 243 -4.67 14.69 -9.73
C LEU A 243 -3.76 15.78 -10.31
N THR A 244 -2.79 15.41 -11.15
CA THR A 244 -1.81 16.33 -11.71
C THR A 244 -1.32 15.78 -13.05
N PRO A 245 -1.26 16.58 -14.13
CA PRO A 245 -0.67 16.12 -15.38
C PRO A 245 0.85 15.99 -15.23
N LEU A 246 1.38 14.79 -15.48
CA LEU A 246 2.80 14.48 -15.35
C LEU A 246 3.48 14.34 -16.71
N GLN A 247 4.71 14.86 -16.79
CA GLN A 247 5.68 14.54 -17.85
C GLN A 247 6.65 13.47 -17.33
N PRO A 248 7.42 12.77 -18.19
CA PRO A 248 8.32 11.70 -17.75
C PRO A 248 9.27 12.09 -16.60
N VAL A 249 9.79 13.33 -16.62
CA VAL A 249 10.62 13.87 -15.51
C VAL A 249 9.87 13.94 -14.18
N GLY A 250 8.59 14.33 -14.21
CA GLY A 250 7.75 14.38 -13.02
C GLY A 250 7.36 12.98 -12.54
N GLY A 251 7.09 12.05 -13.46
CA GLY A 251 6.86 10.65 -13.15
C GLY A 251 8.06 10.02 -12.44
N PHE A 252 9.27 10.22 -12.99
CA PHE A 252 10.53 9.80 -12.36
C PHE A 252 10.67 10.38 -10.94
N CYS A 253 10.49 11.70 -10.77
CA CYS A 253 10.63 12.33 -9.46
C CYS A 253 9.63 11.77 -8.43
N ALA A 254 8.38 11.56 -8.83
CA ALA A 254 7.34 11.02 -7.95
C ALA A 254 7.63 9.57 -7.55
N GLU A 255 7.96 8.70 -8.52
CA GLU A 255 8.29 7.29 -8.28
C GLU A 255 9.56 7.14 -7.45
N THR A 256 10.61 7.93 -7.73
CA THR A 256 11.85 7.91 -6.93
C THR A 256 11.60 8.38 -5.50
N ALA A 257 10.83 9.46 -5.29
CA ALA A 257 10.45 9.90 -3.94
C ALA A 257 9.67 8.82 -3.19
N GLY A 258 8.71 8.19 -3.87
CA GLY A 258 7.97 7.05 -3.34
C GLY A 258 8.90 5.90 -2.96
N ALA A 259 9.79 5.48 -3.86
CA ALA A 259 10.73 4.38 -3.62
C ALA A 259 11.66 4.67 -2.43
N ILE A 260 12.21 5.89 -2.33
CA ILE A 260 13.05 6.32 -1.19
C ILE A 260 12.29 6.16 0.12
N ALA A 261 11.04 6.65 0.17
CA ALA A 261 10.22 6.56 1.36
C ALA A 261 9.86 5.11 1.72
N LEU A 262 9.54 4.27 0.74
CA LEU A 262 9.20 2.85 0.95
C LEU A 262 10.38 2.02 1.45
N PHE A 263 11.56 2.15 0.82
CA PHE A 263 12.77 1.47 1.27
C PHE A 263 13.24 2.00 2.63
N GLY A 264 13.15 3.32 2.83
CA GLY A 264 13.44 3.95 4.12
C GLY A 264 12.56 3.38 5.24
N SER A 265 11.24 3.33 5.04
CA SER A 265 10.31 2.81 6.05
C SER A 265 10.46 1.31 6.28
N ALA A 266 10.72 0.54 5.22
CA ALA A 266 10.93 -0.90 5.30
C ALA A 266 12.16 -1.25 6.16
N ARG A 267 13.24 -0.46 6.09
CA ARG A 267 14.44 -0.64 6.93
C ARG A 267 14.14 -0.47 8.41
N PHE A 268 13.22 0.41 8.77
CA PHE A 268 12.79 0.61 10.15
C PHE A 268 11.63 -0.30 10.57
N GLY A 269 11.16 -1.19 9.69
CA GLY A 269 10.02 -2.07 9.94
C GLY A 269 8.71 -1.31 10.18
N ILE A 270 8.61 -0.06 9.69
CA ILE A 270 7.41 0.75 9.90
C ILE A 270 6.44 0.46 8.74
N PRO A 271 5.23 -0.06 9.00
CA PRO A 271 4.22 -0.19 7.97
C PRO A 271 3.75 1.21 7.58
N VAL A 272 4.07 1.63 6.36
CA VAL A 272 3.73 2.95 5.81
C VAL A 272 2.78 2.77 4.65
N SER A 273 1.85 3.72 4.50
CA SER A 273 0.94 3.75 3.36
C SER A 273 1.68 4.16 2.09
N THR A 274 1.76 3.24 1.15
CA THR A 274 2.34 3.48 -0.18
C THR A 274 1.50 4.49 -0.95
N THR A 275 0.16 4.34 -0.91
CA THR A 275 -0.80 5.26 -1.55
C THR A 275 -0.64 6.70 -1.08
N HIS A 276 -0.51 6.93 0.23
CA HIS A 276 -0.35 8.29 0.75
C HIS A 276 0.99 8.90 0.31
N THR A 277 2.05 8.11 0.38
CA THR A 277 3.41 8.52 0.01
C THR A 277 3.49 8.95 -1.46
N ILE A 278 3.03 8.10 -2.39
CA ILE A 278 3.09 8.41 -3.82
C ILE A 278 2.11 9.52 -4.20
N THR A 279 0.93 9.58 -3.59
CA THR A 279 -0.03 10.68 -3.82
C THR A 279 0.58 12.00 -3.38
N GLY A 280 1.22 12.03 -2.21
CA GLY A 280 1.99 13.17 -1.73
C GLY A 280 3.09 13.57 -2.71
N ALA A 281 3.87 12.61 -3.20
CA ALA A 281 4.92 12.85 -4.19
C ALA A 281 4.40 13.43 -5.51
N ILE A 282 3.29 12.91 -6.05
CA ILE A 282 2.64 13.45 -7.25
C ILE A 282 2.20 14.91 -7.02
N ILE A 283 1.58 15.20 -5.87
CA ILE A 283 1.16 16.56 -5.49
C ILE A 283 2.38 17.48 -5.35
N GLY A 284 3.46 17.01 -4.73
CA GLY A 284 4.71 17.77 -4.58
C GLY A 284 5.34 18.13 -5.92
N VAL A 285 5.48 17.16 -6.81
CA VAL A 285 5.96 17.37 -8.19
C VAL A 285 5.09 18.37 -8.94
N GLY A 286 3.75 18.27 -8.81
CA GLY A 286 2.81 19.21 -9.42
C GLY A 286 2.95 20.63 -8.88
N SER A 287 3.08 20.76 -7.56
CA SER A 287 3.13 22.05 -6.86
C SER A 287 4.34 22.89 -7.24
N VAL A 288 5.49 22.25 -7.49
CA VAL A 288 6.73 22.93 -7.93
C VAL A 288 6.58 23.58 -9.30
N ARG A 289 5.81 22.97 -10.22
CA ARG A 289 5.54 23.60 -11.52
C ARG A 289 4.61 24.79 -11.37
N ARG A 290 3.48 24.59 -10.69
CA ARG A 290 2.47 25.60 -10.36
C ARG A 290 1.44 25.00 -9.42
N LEU A 291 1.02 25.75 -8.41
CA LEU A 291 -0.03 25.29 -7.48
C LEU A 291 -1.36 24.97 -8.18
N SER A 292 -1.65 25.63 -9.31
CA SER A 292 -2.85 25.37 -10.13
C SER A 292 -2.78 24.10 -10.99
N ALA A 293 -1.61 23.45 -11.08
CA ALA A 293 -1.50 22.16 -11.77
C ALA A 293 -2.13 21.01 -10.97
N VAL A 294 -2.20 21.17 -9.65
CA VAL A 294 -2.84 20.22 -8.74
C VAL A 294 -4.34 20.48 -8.73
N ARG A 295 -5.13 19.45 -9.02
CA ARG A 295 -6.60 19.53 -8.90
C ARG A 295 -7.01 19.34 -7.44
N TRP A 296 -7.01 20.43 -6.67
CA TRP A 296 -7.28 20.42 -5.22
C TRP A 296 -8.63 19.81 -4.83
N GLY A 297 -9.66 19.94 -5.67
CA GLY A 297 -10.95 19.26 -5.43
C GLY A 297 -10.82 17.73 -5.41
N VAL A 298 -9.98 17.16 -6.27
CA VAL A 298 -9.69 15.72 -6.29
C VAL A 298 -8.82 15.36 -5.07
N ALA A 299 -7.76 16.13 -4.80
CA ALA A 299 -6.89 15.91 -3.64
C ALA A 299 -7.67 15.90 -2.32
N ARG A 300 -8.64 16.83 -2.15
CA ARG A 300 -9.53 16.88 -0.99
C ARG A 300 -10.38 15.61 -0.85
N ASN A 301 -10.95 15.12 -1.95
CA ASN A 301 -11.74 13.89 -1.93
C ASN A 301 -10.89 12.67 -1.56
N VAL A 302 -9.63 12.64 -2.00
CA VAL A 302 -8.67 11.60 -1.62
C VAL A 302 -8.36 11.65 -0.12
N ILE A 303 -8.09 12.83 0.44
CA ILE A 303 -7.85 13.00 1.88
C ILE A 303 -9.07 12.53 2.70
N TRP A 304 -10.29 12.87 2.29
CA TRP A 304 -11.50 12.37 2.96
C TRP A 304 -11.60 10.86 2.92
N ALA A 305 -11.27 10.23 1.79
CA ALA A 305 -11.25 8.77 1.68
C ALA A 305 -10.22 8.15 2.67
N TRP A 306 -9.08 8.81 2.88
CA TRP A 306 -8.07 8.36 3.85
C TRP A 306 -8.58 8.42 5.29
N VAL A 307 -9.22 9.52 5.68
CA VAL A 307 -9.79 9.69 7.02
C VAL A 307 -10.91 8.68 7.28
N LEU A 308 -11.75 8.41 6.27
CA LEU A 308 -12.87 7.47 6.38
C LEU A 308 -12.44 5.99 6.35
N THR A 309 -11.24 5.69 5.88
CA THR A 309 -10.79 4.29 5.71
C THR A 309 -10.80 3.51 7.02
N ILE A 310 -10.21 4.05 8.09
CA ILE A 310 -10.15 3.37 9.40
C ILE A 310 -11.55 3.16 10.00
N PRO A 311 -12.41 4.20 10.17
CA PRO A 311 -13.71 4.01 10.81
C PRO A 311 -14.65 3.12 9.98
N CYS A 312 -14.62 3.23 8.65
CA CYS A 312 -15.48 2.40 7.81
C CYS A 312 -15.02 0.93 7.79
N SER A 313 -13.72 0.65 7.68
CA SER A 313 -13.25 -0.74 7.76
C SER A 313 -13.46 -1.34 9.15
N ALA A 314 -13.32 -0.55 10.22
CA ALA A 314 -13.64 -0.97 11.59
C ALA A 314 -15.13 -1.31 11.75
N ALA A 315 -16.03 -0.49 11.19
CA ALA A 315 -17.47 -0.75 11.24
C ALA A 315 -17.83 -2.04 10.47
N ILE A 316 -17.28 -2.24 9.27
CA ILE A 316 -17.49 -3.47 8.49
C ILE A 316 -16.98 -4.69 9.26
N ALA A 317 -15.79 -4.61 9.85
CA ALA A 317 -15.23 -5.72 10.64
C ALA A 317 -16.05 -6.04 11.87
N SER A 318 -16.58 -5.01 12.53
CA SER A 318 -17.49 -5.19 13.66
C SER A 318 -18.74 -5.97 13.23
N LEU A 319 -19.36 -5.58 12.11
CA LEU A 319 -20.52 -6.28 11.55
C LEU A 319 -20.22 -7.73 11.17
N ILE A 320 -19.07 -8.00 10.54
CA ILE A 320 -18.65 -9.36 10.18
C ILE A 320 -18.35 -10.21 11.42
N TYR A 321 -17.83 -9.60 12.49
CA TYR A 321 -17.50 -10.30 13.73
C TYR A 321 -18.74 -10.62 14.59
N LEU A 322 -19.80 -9.80 14.53
CA LEU A 322 -20.99 -9.94 15.39
C LEU A 322 -21.55 -11.37 15.51
N PRO A 323 -21.73 -12.15 14.43
CA PRO A 323 -22.24 -13.53 14.53
C PRO A 323 -21.35 -14.46 15.37
N PHE A 324 -20.03 -14.24 15.36
CA PHE A 324 -19.07 -15.04 16.12
C PHE A 324 -19.01 -14.67 17.60
N LYS A 325 -19.54 -13.50 17.99
CA LYS A 325 -19.61 -13.10 19.40
C LYS A 325 -20.67 -13.89 20.18
N TRP A 326 -21.70 -14.35 19.48
CA TRP A 326 -22.86 -15.03 20.04
C TRP A 326 -22.88 -16.54 19.73
N ALA A 327 -21.81 -17.06 19.12
CA ALA A 327 -21.61 -18.47 18.80
C ALA A 327 -20.58 -19.08 19.75
#